data_AF-A0A0C1J7Q4-F1
#
_entry.id   AF-A0A0C1J7Q4-F1
#
_cell.length_a   1.000
_cell.length_b   1.000
_cell.length_c   1.000
_cell.angle_alpha   90.00
_cell.angle_beta   90.00
_cell.angle_gamma   90.00
#
_symmetry.space_group_name_H-M   'P 1'
#
loop_
_entity.id
_entity.type
_entity.pdbx_description
1 polymer ?
#
loop_
_entity_poly.entity_id
_entity_poly.type
_entity_poly.pdbx_seq_one_letter_code
_entity_poly.pdbx_strand_id
1 'polypeptide(L)'
;MIDALSEFHFIRAAWLLLLAPIGLLWWLIRPKPSKQANSASGIAPHLAEALQLGADDTRRIYPIDVAMIAAILIALAAAGPTWSRSPNPLVADTAPLVIALKVTDSMEEADLPPSRLERAKFKITDLINARADARTALIAYAGTPHRVAPLTEDANILRPLLEGLTPAVMPKPGDAASDALSVAETILSDSETPGAILFVLDDIDPSQVPGIEAATAPVFVLTMRPNGERVAQLDGLGNTTVVPFSEDDRDIARLQRVIHSAYSAALDDDDRLDWQDRGWILAWPAALLSLLWFRKGWVIRWAFLALLLIPPSGPAFAGGWRDWFLTPDQQGQIAMNQKRYADAADLFKDPYHKGYAHLKAGQYPEAAAIFAELDTPDAAFAEGMARIRNREYRPAISAFETALERQPDWPEAQHNLEVANAILAFVETTREQSDTGEEAGIGADDTVFDNEAGRGEDTTVQAPTDGAQALSADQWISTIDTDMQDFLRNRFLLENQEQQQ
;
A
#
# COMPACT_ATOMS: atom_id res chain seq x y z
N MET A 1 14.44 -17.44 1.63
CA MET A 1 15.81 -16.98 1.99
C MET A 1 16.83 -17.32 0.89
N ILE A 2 16.61 -18.36 0.09
CA ILE A 2 17.44 -18.64 -1.11
C ILE A 2 17.02 -17.72 -2.27
N ASP A 3 15.73 -17.41 -2.44
CA ASP A 3 15.24 -16.52 -3.51
C ASP A 3 15.63 -15.05 -3.30
N ALA A 4 15.70 -14.59 -2.04
CA ALA A 4 16.16 -13.23 -1.73
C ALA A 4 17.63 -12.95 -2.15
N LEU A 5 18.42 -14.00 -2.40
CA LEU A 5 19.80 -13.86 -2.88
C LEU A 5 19.88 -13.80 -4.42
N SER A 6 18.89 -14.30 -5.17
CA SER A 6 18.88 -14.18 -6.63
C SER A 6 18.55 -12.77 -7.11
N GLU A 7 17.77 -12.01 -6.33
CA GLU A 7 17.37 -10.64 -6.67
C GLU A 7 18.30 -9.56 -6.14
N PHE A 8 19.27 -9.94 -5.31
CA PHE A 8 20.19 -9.01 -4.71
C PHE A 8 21.10 -8.34 -5.75
N HIS A 9 21.01 -7.02 -5.86
CA HIS A 9 21.93 -6.22 -6.66
C HIS A 9 22.10 -4.80 -6.09
N PHE A 10 22.91 -3.99 -6.76
CA PHE A 10 23.16 -2.60 -6.39
C PHE A 10 22.56 -1.66 -7.43
N ILE A 11 21.66 -0.77 -7.01
CA ILE A 11 21.01 0.21 -7.89
C ILE A 11 22.07 1.15 -8.53
N ARG A 12 23.11 1.49 -7.78
CA ARG A 12 24.16 2.44 -8.17
C ARG A 12 25.55 1.82 -8.04
N ALA A 13 25.79 0.74 -8.79
CA ALA A 13 27.02 -0.06 -8.71
C ALA A 13 28.33 0.75 -8.90
N ALA A 14 28.28 1.91 -9.56
CA ALA A 14 29.44 2.82 -9.72
C ALA A 14 30.08 3.23 -8.38
N TRP A 15 29.32 3.32 -7.28
CA TRP A 15 29.87 3.63 -5.95
C TRP A 15 30.81 2.55 -5.41
N LEU A 16 30.72 1.31 -5.90
CA LEU A 16 31.65 0.24 -5.52
C LEU A 16 33.08 0.54 -5.99
N LEU A 17 33.27 1.40 -7.00
CA LEU A 17 34.59 1.86 -7.41
C LEU A 17 35.33 2.60 -6.30
N LEU A 18 34.63 3.16 -5.30
CA LEU A 18 35.25 3.78 -4.12
C LEU A 18 35.98 2.77 -3.22
N LEU A 19 35.68 1.48 -3.31
CA LEU A 19 36.37 0.46 -2.50
C LEU A 19 37.87 0.39 -2.84
N ALA A 20 38.24 0.62 -4.10
CA ALA A 20 39.63 0.64 -4.54
C ALA A 20 40.46 1.79 -3.92
N PRO A 21 40.06 3.08 -4.02
CA PRO A 21 40.78 4.17 -3.36
C PRO A 21 40.72 4.07 -1.83
N ILE A 22 39.63 3.55 -1.23
CA ILE A 22 39.55 3.29 0.21
C ILE A 22 40.62 2.25 0.63
N GLY A 23 40.72 1.13 -0.09
CA GLY A 23 41.73 0.09 0.17
C GLY A 23 43.16 0.57 -0.04
N LEU A 24 43.41 1.36 -1.10
CA LEU A 24 44.70 1.98 -1.35
C LEU A 24 45.09 2.95 -0.22
N LEU A 25 44.16 3.79 0.20
CA LEU A 25 44.38 4.75 1.28
C LEU A 25 44.63 4.05 2.62
N TRP A 26 43.88 2.98 2.91
CA TRP A 26 44.14 2.10 4.06
C TRP A 26 45.57 1.54 4.00
N TRP A 27 46.00 0.98 2.87
CA TRP A 27 47.34 0.41 2.73
C TRP A 27 48.47 1.43 2.86
N LEU A 28 48.28 2.65 2.35
CA LEU A 28 49.28 3.73 2.40
C LEU A 28 49.42 4.34 3.80
N ILE A 29 48.32 4.49 4.52
CA ILE A 29 48.26 5.24 5.80
C ILE A 29 48.38 4.31 7.01
N ARG A 30 48.06 3.02 6.87
CA ARG A 30 48.11 2.08 7.99
C ARG A 30 49.54 2.00 8.55
N PRO A 31 49.72 2.30 9.85
CA PRO A 31 51.04 2.22 10.47
C PRO A 31 51.56 0.79 10.33
N LYS A 32 52.71 0.65 9.67
CA LYS A 32 53.38 -0.64 9.53
C LYS A 32 53.99 -0.98 10.89
N PRO A 33 53.91 -2.25 11.35
CA PRO A 33 54.57 -2.65 12.57
C PRO A 33 56.05 -2.31 12.45
N SER A 34 56.49 -1.37 13.30
CA SER A 34 57.89 -1.01 13.42
C SER A 34 58.63 -2.24 13.92
N LYS A 35 59.30 -2.96 13.01
CA LYS A 35 60.39 -3.88 13.36
C LYS A 35 61.69 -3.11 13.66
N GLN A 36 61.62 -1.82 13.94
CA GLN A 36 62.74 -1.10 14.51
C GLN A 36 62.80 -1.41 16.01
N ALA A 37 63.43 -2.54 16.31
CA ALA A 37 64.45 -2.53 17.33
C ALA A 37 65.44 -1.43 16.93
N ASN A 38 65.13 -0.17 17.27
CA ASN A 38 66.12 0.87 17.34
C ASN A 38 67.03 0.45 18.49
N SER A 39 67.99 -0.42 18.20
CA SER A 39 69.29 -0.32 18.84
C SER A 39 69.77 1.09 18.50
N ALA A 40 69.42 2.04 19.37
CA ALA A 40 70.04 3.34 19.39
C ALA A 40 71.54 3.06 19.38
N SER A 41 72.17 3.27 18.23
CA SER A 41 73.59 2.99 18.04
C SER A 41 74.34 3.84 19.06
N GLY A 42 74.80 3.21 20.15
CA GLY A 42 75.49 3.85 21.27
C GLY A 42 74.83 3.78 22.65
N ILE A 43 73.61 3.24 22.81
CA ILE A 43 72.97 3.09 24.15
C ILE A 43 73.06 1.64 24.63
N ALA A 44 73.48 1.43 25.87
CA ALA A 44 73.56 0.10 26.47
C ALA A 44 72.16 -0.56 26.55
N PRO A 45 72.01 -1.86 26.23
CA PRO A 45 70.70 -2.51 26.07
C PRO A 45 69.74 -2.34 27.26
N HIS A 46 70.26 -2.44 28.49
CA HIS A 46 69.47 -2.32 29.72
C HIS A 46 68.94 -0.90 29.97
N LEU A 47 69.61 0.14 29.44
CA LEU A 47 69.17 1.53 29.51
C LEU A 47 68.13 1.86 28.44
N ALA A 48 68.26 1.25 27.25
CA ALA A 48 67.28 1.38 26.18
C ALA A 48 65.93 0.77 26.57
N GLU A 49 65.93 -0.36 27.28
CA GLU A 49 64.74 -1.03 27.79
C GLU A 49 64.03 -0.22 28.90
N ALA A 50 64.80 0.42 29.79
CA ALA A 50 64.25 1.25 30.87
C ALA A 50 63.72 2.64 30.41
N LEU A 51 64.25 3.17 29.29
CA LEU A 51 63.80 4.46 28.70
C LEU A 51 62.64 4.30 27.72
N GLN A 52 62.36 3.08 27.27
CA GLN A 52 61.23 2.74 26.39
C GLN A 52 59.95 2.47 27.21
N LEU A 53 59.50 3.46 27.99
CA LEU A 53 58.16 3.44 28.58
C LEU A 53 57.11 3.62 27.45
N GLY A 54 56.67 2.49 26.88
CA GLY A 54 55.60 2.42 25.88
C GLY A 54 55.92 1.68 24.57
N ALA A 55 57.04 0.94 24.49
CA ALA A 55 57.46 0.27 23.24
C ALA A 55 56.62 -0.93 22.79
N ASP A 56 55.78 -1.48 23.66
CA ASP A 56 54.85 -2.55 23.30
C ASP A 56 53.48 -1.98 22.92
N ASP A 57 53.41 -1.30 21.77
CA ASP A 57 52.11 -0.97 21.16
C ASP A 57 51.49 -2.25 20.58
N THR A 58 50.89 -3.06 21.47
CA THR A 58 50.20 -4.32 21.16
C THR A 58 48.82 -4.10 20.50
N ARG A 59 48.52 -2.88 20.02
CA ARG A 59 47.23 -2.54 19.43
C ARG A 59 47.04 -3.27 18.10
N ARG A 60 46.17 -4.28 18.10
CA ARG A 60 45.73 -5.00 16.89
C ARG A 60 44.82 -4.19 15.97
N ILE A 61 44.16 -3.15 16.48
CA ILE A 61 43.19 -2.33 15.74
C ILE A 61 43.59 -0.87 15.88
N TYR A 62 43.86 -0.23 14.74
CA TYR A 62 44.15 1.20 14.66
C TYR A 62 42.88 2.00 14.34
N PRO A 63 42.79 3.29 14.72
CA PRO A 63 41.65 4.15 14.37
C PRO A 63 41.37 4.19 12.86
N ILE A 64 42.43 4.07 12.04
CA ILE A 64 42.30 4.00 10.57
C ILE A 64 41.58 2.73 10.10
N ASP A 65 41.74 1.60 10.79
CA ASP A 65 41.04 0.35 10.43
C ASP A 65 39.53 0.55 10.60
N VAL A 66 39.10 1.17 11.70
CA VAL A 66 37.70 1.49 11.98
C VAL A 66 37.14 2.53 11.00
N ALA A 67 37.92 3.57 10.70
CA ALA A 67 37.51 4.61 9.74
C ALA A 67 37.33 4.04 8.32
N MET A 68 38.19 3.10 7.90
CA MET A 68 38.07 2.46 6.60
C MET A 68 36.91 1.47 6.54
N ILE A 69 36.62 0.74 7.62
CA ILE A 69 35.42 -0.09 7.70
C ILE A 69 34.16 0.78 7.61
N ALA A 70 34.10 1.90 8.33
CA ALA A 70 32.98 2.83 8.23
C ALA A 70 32.84 3.41 6.80
N ALA A 71 33.95 3.76 6.16
CA ALA A 71 33.97 4.23 4.77
C ALA A 71 33.48 3.16 3.77
N ILE A 72 33.86 1.89 3.97
CA ILE A 72 33.34 0.76 3.17
C ILE A 72 31.83 0.63 3.34
N LEU A 73 31.33 0.69 4.58
CA LEU A 73 29.89 0.62 4.85
C LEU A 73 29.12 1.78 4.21
N ILE A 74 29.68 3.00 4.24
CA ILE A 74 29.08 4.17 3.58
C ILE A 74 29.11 4.01 2.05
N ALA A 75 30.21 3.49 1.47
CA ALA A 75 30.29 3.24 0.03
C ALA A 75 29.28 2.17 -0.42
N LEU A 76 29.12 1.11 0.37
CA LEU A 76 28.10 0.09 0.15
C LEU A 76 26.69 0.68 0.32
N ALA A 77 26.46 1.52 1.32
CA ALA A 77 25.18 2.23 1.51
C ALA A 77 24.84 3.10 0.29
N ALA A 78 25.81 3.84 -0.22
CA ALA A 78 25.66 4.70 -1.40
C ALA A 78 25.46 3.90 -2.70
N ALA A 79 26.02 2.70 -2.80
CA ALA A 79 25.79 1.79 -3.91
C ALA A 79 24.33 1.30 -3.97
N GLY A 80 23.58 1.41 -2.88
CA GLY A 80 22.16 1.09 -2.81
C GLY A 80 21.88 -0.40 -2.98
N PRO A 81 22.26 -1.25 -2.01
CA PRO A 81 21.86 -2.65 -2.01
C PRO A 81 20.33 -2.75 -1.99
N THR A 82 19.79 -3.63 -2.82
CA THR A 82 18.35 -3.87 -2.94
C THR A 82 18.05 -5.37 -3.03
N TRP A 83 16.87 -5.76 -2.57
CA TRP A 83 16.35 -7.14 -2.58
C TRP A 83 14.81 -7.17 -2.46
N SER A 84 14.14 -6.05 -2.74
CA SER A 84 12.68 -5.94 -2.70
C SER A 84 12.23 -4.77 -3.57
N ARG A 85 11.10 -4.91 -4.25
CA ARG A 85 10.49 -3.82 -5.03
C ARG A 85 9.60 -2.91 -4.16
N SER A 86 9.41 -1.66 -4.57
CA SER A 86 8.45 -0.74 -3.97
C SER A 86 7.16 -0.69 -4.79
N PRO A 87 5.98 -0.77 -4.15
CA PRO A 87 4.72 -0.59 -4.85
C PRO A 87 4.65 0.83 -5.46
N ASN A 88 3.99 0.97 -6.62
CA ASN A 88 3.69 2.28 -7.17
C ASN A 88 2.76 3.00 -6.18
N PRO A 89 3.10 4.18 -5.65
CA PRO A 89 2.26 4.87 -4.68
C PRO A 89 0.84 5.15 -5.20
N LEU A 90 0.61 5.31 -6.50
CA LEU A 90 -0.74 5.53 -7.05
C LEU A 90 -1.61 4.26 -7.06
N VAL A 91 -0.99 3.09 -6.93
CA VAL A 91 -1.64 1.80 -6.79
C VAL A 91 -1.65 1.45 -5.29
N ALA A 92 -2.75 0.92 -4.77
CA ALA A 92 -2.89 0.71 -3.32
C ALA A 92 -1.67 -0.02 -2.71
N ASP A 93 -1.05 0.58 -1.67
CA ASP A 93 0.10 0.03 -0.93
C ASP A 93 -0.19 -1.33 -0.27
N THR A 94 -1.44 -1.77 -0.30
CA THR A 94 -1.91 -2.99 0.34
C THR A 94 -2.64 -3.86 -0.67
N ALA A 95 -2.27 -5.15 -0.69
CA ALA A 95 -2.88 -6.17 -1.54
C ALA A 95 -4.41 -6.12 -1.53
N PRO A 96 -5.06 -6.23 -2.70
CA PRO A 96 -6.46 -6.61 -2.78
C PRO A 96 -6.74 -7.85 -1.94
N LEU A 97 -7.84 -7.84 -1.20
CA LEU A 97 -8.26 -8.96 -0.37
C LEU A 97 -9.70 -9.36 -0.70
N VAL A 98 -9.90 -10.61 -1.09
CA VAL A 98 -11.25 -11.18 -1.20
C VAL A 98 -11.56 -11.95 0.07
N ILE A 99 -12.57 -11.53 0.81
CA ILE A 99 -13.01 -12.20 2.03
C ILE A 99 -14.19 -13.11 1.69
N ALA A 100 -14.02 -14.41 1.85
CA ALA A 100 -15.07 -15.42 1.74
C ALA A 100 -15.56 -15.81 3.13
N LEU A 101 -16.73 -15.30 3.52
CA LEU A 101 -17.37 -15.59 4.80
C LEU A 101 -18.34 -16.78 4.64
N LYS A 102 -18.16 -17.81 5.48
CA LYS A 102 -19.12 -18.91 5.60
C LYS A 102 -20.36 -18.42 6.35
N VAL A 103 -21.54 -18.61 5.77
CA VAL A 103 -22.83 -18.16 6.32
C VAL A 103 -23.78 -19.35 6.42
N THR A 104 -23.55 -20.21 7.42
CA THR A 104 -24.28 -21.46 7.67
C THR A 104 -24.85 -21.50 9.09
N ASP A 105 -25.79 -22.41 9.36
CA ASP A 105 -26.35 -22.59 10.72
C ASP A 105 -25.29 -22.95 11.77
N SER A 106 -24.19 -23.62 11.38
CA SER A 106 -23.07 -23.92 12.28
C SER A 106 -22.33 -22.67 12.77
N MET A 107 -22.35 -21.60 11.96
CA MET A 107 -21.80 -20.30 12.33
C MET A 107 -22.71 -19.54 13.30
N GLU A 108 -23.96 -19.96 13.52
CA GLU A 108 -24.85 -19.37 14.54
C GLU A 108 -24.63 -19.97 15.94
N GLU A 109 -23.69 -20.92 16.09
CA GLU A 109 -23.33 -21.45 17.40
C GLU A 109 -22.80 -20.35 18.33
N ALA A 110 -23.26 -20.36 19.58
CA ALA A 110 -22.96 -19.35 20.60
C ALA A 110 -21.77 -19.73 21.51
N ASP A 111 -20.91 -20.65 21.06
CA ASP A 111 -19.68 -21.03 21.79
C ASP A 111 -18.61 -19.92 21.75
N LEU A 112 -18.69 -19.05 20.75
CA LEU A 112 -18.04 -17.74 20.70
C LEU A 112 -19.12 -16.65 20.84
N PRO A 113 -19.22 -15.95 21.99
CA PRO A 113 -20.23 -14.92 22.17
C PRO A 113 -20.05 -13.75 21.17
N PRO A 114 -21.14 -13.20 20.58
CA PRO A 114 -22.53 -13.64 20.70
C PRO A 114 -22.87 -14.88 19.84
N SER A 115 -22.35 -14.98 18.63
CA SER A 115 -22.28 -16.20 17.81
C SER A 115 -20.98 -16.20 17.00
N ARG A 116 -20.56 -17.34 16.43
CA ARG A 116 -19.37 -17.41 15.57
C ARG A 116 -19.48 -16.46 14.37
N LEU A 117 -20.67 -16.35 13.76
CA LEU A 117 -20.96 -15.47 12.62
C LEU A 117 -20.83 -14.00 13.03
N GLU A 118 -21.48 -13.60 14.12
CA GLU A 118 -21.37 -12.22 14.60
C GLU A 118 -19.94 -11.88 15.02
N ARG A 119 -19.23 -12.82 15.65
CA ARG A 119 -17.80 -12.66 15.95
C ARG A 119 -16.97 -12.51 14.67
N ALA A 120 -17.34 -13.22 13.60
CA ALA A 120 -16.71 -13.09 12.29
C ALA A 120 -16.94 -11.75 11.64
N LYS A 121 -18.16 -11.23 11.69
CA LYS A 121 -18.47 -9.88 11.22
C LYS A 121 -17.64 -8.83 11.96
N PHE A 122 -17.49 -8.96 13.28
CA PHE A 122 -16.62 -8.06 14.05
C PHE A 122 -15.15 -8.15 13.61
N LYS A 123 -14.59 -9.37 13.51
CA LYS A 123 -13.19 -9.55 13.08
C LYS A 123 -12.94 -9.07 11.65
N ILE A 124 -13.89 -9.28 10.74
CA ILE A 124 -13.83 -8.76 9.36
C ILE A 124 -13.87 -7.23 9.39
N THR A 125 -14.73 -6.62 10.22
CA THR A 125 -14.79 -5.16 10.37
C THR A 125 -13.48 -4.60 10.91
N ASP A 126 -12.89 -5.24 11.92
CA ASP A 126 -11.60 -4.86 12.49
C ASP A 126 -10.49 -4.96 11.43
N LEU A 127 -10.51 -6.03 10.61
CA LEU A 127 -9.56 -6.21 9.52
C LEU A 127 -9.71 -5.14 8.43
N ILE A 128 -10.93 -4.81 8.02
CA ILE A 128 -11.22 -3.75 7.04
C ILE A 128 -10.68 -2.41 7.56
N ASN A 129 -10.91 -2.09 8.85
CA ASN A 129 -10.43 -0.85 9.45
C ASN A 129 -8.90 -0.80 9.56
N ALA A 130 -8.29 -1.92 9.98
CA ALA A 130 -6.85 -2.04 10.10
C ALA A 130 -6.16 -1.93 8.73
N ARG A 131 -6.86 -2.31 7.66
CA ARG A 131 -6.44 -2.18 6.26
C ARG A 131 -7.13 -1.02 5.54
N ALA A 132 -7.41 0.11 6.21
CA ALA A 132 -7.99 1.26 5.47
C ALA A 132 -7.10 1.64 4.28
N ASP A 133 -7.73 1.96 3.16
CA ASP A 133 -7.14 2.15 1.82
C ASP A 133 -6.79 0.86 1.05
N ALA A 134 -7.01 -0.33 1.63
CA ALA A 134 -6.90 -1.58 0.91
C ALA A 134 -8.23 -1.97 0.27
N ARG A 135 -8.15 -2.25 -1.03
CA ARG A 135 -9.24 -2.82 -1.82
C ARG A 135 -9.69 -4.16 -1.23
N THR A 136 -10.94 -4.24 -0.79
CA THR A 136 -11.54 -5.44 -0.18
C THR A 136 -12.83 -5.82 -0.91
N ALA A 137 -12.96 -7.08 -1.27
CA ALA A 137 -14.20 -7.67 -1.79
C ALA A 137 -14.79 -8.62 -0.75
N LEU A 138 -16.11 -8.79 -0.76
CA LEU A 138 -16.82 -9.65 0.18
C LEU A 138 -17.67 -10.67 -0.58
N ILE A 139 -17.48 -11.95 -0.24
CA ILE A 139 -18.25 -13.09 -0.71
C ILE A 139 -18.89 -13.74 0.50
N ALA A 140 -20.17 -14.09 0.39
CA ALA A 140 -20.87 -14.94 1.33
C ALA A 140 -21.06 -16.30 0.68
N TYR A 141 -20.80 -17.38 1.39
CA TYR A 141 -21.01 -18.72 0.85
C TYR A 141 -21.64 -19.67 1.86
N ALA A 142 -22.46 -20.58 1.33
CA ALA A 142 -23.08 -21.70 2.03
C ALA A 142 -23.12 -22.86 1.02
N GLY A 143 -24.30 -23.35 0.62
CA GLY A 143 -24.42 -24.29 -0.50
C GLY A 143 -24.17 -23.67 -1.88
N THR A 144 -24.15 -22.33 -1.96
CA THR A 144 -23.75 -21.56 -3.15
C THR A 144 -22.95 -20.33 -2.72
N PRO A 145 -21.96 -19.88 -3.52
CA PRO A 145 -21.24 -18.63 -3.28
C PRO A 145 -21.92 -17.44 -3.95
N HIS A 146 -21.93 -16.29 -3.28
CA HIS A 146 -22.50 -15.04 -3.79
C HIS A 146 -21.59 -13.84 -3.50
N ARG A 147 -21.42 -12.97 -4.50
CA ARG A 147 -20.64 -11.74 -4.37
C ARG A 147 -21.47 -10.67 -3.67
N VAL A 148 -21.18 -10.44 -2.40
CA VAL A 148 -21.84 -9.42 -1.57
C VAL A 148 -21.40 -8.03 -2.03
N ALA A 149 -20.09 -7.82 -2.12
CA ALA A 149 -19.48 -6.56 -2.52
C ALA A 149 -18.34 -6.80 -3.53
N PRO A 150 -18.23 -5.96 -4.58
CA PRO A 150 -17.05 -5.95 -5.43
C PRO A 150 -15.83 -5.41 -4.67
N LEU A 151 -14.68 -5.43 -5.33
CA LEU A 151 -13.44 -4.90 -4.78
C LEU A 151 -13.55 -3.38 -4.57
N THR A 152 -13.56 -2.93 -3.32
CA THR A 152 -13.74 -1.50 -2.94
C THR A 152 -12.81 -1.07 -1.82
N GLU A 153 -12.42 0.19 -1.80
CA GLU A 153 -11.68 0.83 -0.69
C GLU A 153 -12.64 1.38 0.39
N ASP A 154 -13.94 1.51 0.09
CA ASP A 154 -14.92 2.14 0.97
C ASP A 154 -15.47 1.17 2.01
N ALA A 155 -14.90 1.23 3.22
CA ALA A 155 -15.36 0.48 4.37
C ALA A 155 -16.80 0.79 4.78
N ASN A 156 -17.34 1.98 4.46
CA ASN A 156 -18.69 2.38 4.83
C ASN A 156 -19.75 1.63 4.01
N ILE A 157 -19.40 1.18 2.80
CA ILE A 157 -20.28 0.34 1.97
C ILE A 157 -20.24 -1.11 2.47
N LEU A 158 -19.07 -1.60 2.88
CA LEU A 158 -18.89 -2.99 3.31
C LEU A 158 -19.60 -3.32 4.62
N ARG A 159 -19.61 -2.41 5.59
CA ARG A 159 -20.21 -2.62 6.91
C ARG A 159 -21.70 -3.00 6.88
N PRO A 160 -22.61 -2.21 6.27
CA PRO A 160 -24.03 -2.56 6.25
C PRO A 160 -24.29 -3.85 5.47
N LEU A 161 -23.53 -4.10 4.39
CA LEU A 161 -23.62 -5.34 3.62
C LEU A 161 -23.21 -6.56 4.45
N LEU A 162 -22.15 -6.44 5.26
CA LEU A 162 -21.66 -7.49 6.16
C LEU A 162 -22.65 -7.76 7.31
N GLU A 163 -23.23 -6.70 7.88
CA GLU A 163 -24.24 -6.80 8.94
C GLU A 163 -25.49 -7.57 8.47
N GLY A 164 -25.90 -7.35 7.22
CA GLY A 164 -27.03 -8.02 6.57
C GLY A 164 -26.84 -9.51 6.27
N LEU A 165 -25.66 -10.10 6.50
CA LEU A 165 -25.42 -11.52 6.22
C LEU A 165 -25.96 -12.41 7.35
N THR A 166 -26.94 -13.24 7.03
CA THR A 166 -27.46 -14.29 7.93
C THR A 166 -27.69 -15.58 7.13
N PRO A 167 -27.73 -16.77 7.77
CA PRO A 167 -28.00 -18.02 7.05
C PRO A 167 -29.30 -18.00 6.25
N ALA A 168 -30.31 -17.25 6.71
CA ALA A 168 -31.60 -17.10 6.03
C ALA A 168 -31.53 -16.35 4.68
N VAL A 169 -30.45 -15.59 4.44
CA VAL A 169 -30.22 -14.88 3.18
C VAL A 169 -29.71 -15.84 2.09
N MET A 170 -29.12 -16.98 2.47
CA MET A 170 -28.50 -17.90 1.54
C MET A 170 -29.53 -18.80 0.83
N PRO A 171 -29.50 -18.94 -0.51
CA PRO A 171 -30.48 -19.73 -1.27
C PRO A 171 -30.45 -21.23 -0.97
N LYS A 172 -29.26 -21.78 -0.71
CA LYS A 172 -29.04 -23.22 -0.48
C LYS A 172 -28.13 -23.41 0.73
N PRO A 173 -28.48 -24.28 1.69
CA PRO A 173 -27.56 -24.71 2.73
C PRO A 173 -26.49 -25.65 2.16
N GLY A 174 -25.30 -25.66 2.76
CA GLY A 174 -24.17 -26.49 2.33
C GLY A 174 -22.83 -25.82 2.58
N ASP A 175 -21.77 -26.35 1.98
CA ASP A 175 -20.39 -25.88 2.15
C ASP A 175 -19.65 -25.87 0.79
N ALA A 176 -19.97 -24.88 -0.04
CA ALA A 176 -19.43 -24.69 -1.39
C ALA A 176 -18.14 -23.86 -1.37
N ALA A 177 -17.19 -24.23 -0.52
CA ALA A 177 -15.94 -23.48 -0.36
C ALA A 177 -15.08 -23.48 -1.64
N SER A 178 -15.10 -24.55 -2.43
CA SER A 178 -14.37 -24.63 -3.70
C SER A 178 -14.96 -23.68 -4.75
N ASP A 179 -16.30 -23.59 -4.83
CA ASP A 179 -16.96 -22.66 -5.75
C ASP A 179 -16.73 -21.21 -5.30
N ALA A 180 -16.74 -20.95 -3.99
CA ALA A 180 -16.39 -19.64 -3.43
C ALA A 180 -14.96 -19.22 -3.78
N LEU A 181 -14.01 -20.16 -3.81
CA LEU A 181 -12.65 -19.92 -4.28
C LEU A 181 -12.65 -19.50 -5.76
N SER A 182 -13.38 -20.21 -6.62
CA SER A 182 -13.44 -19.86 -8.05
C SER A 182 -14.03 -18.47 -8.28
N VAL A 183 -15.06 -18.08 -7.52
CA VAL A 183 -15.60 -16.71 -7.57
C VAL A 183 -14.56 -15.70 -7.06
N ALA A 184 -13.83 -16.01 -6.00
CA ALA A 184 -12.79 -15.14 -5.47
C ALA A 184 -11.63 -14.95 -6.46
N GLU A 185 -11.16 -16.02 -7.11
CA GLU A 185 -10.13 -15.95 -8.14
C GLU A 185 -10.61 -15.16 -9.36
N THR A 186 -11.89 -15.26 -9.73
CA THR A 186 -12.48 -14.43 -10.80
C THR A 186 -12.45 -12.95 -10.44
N ILE A 187 -12.80 -12.59 -9.21
CA ILE A 187 -12.73 -11.19 -8.74
C ILE A 187 -11.28 -10.69 -8.73
N LEU A 188 -10.31 -11.56 -8.39
CA LEU A 188 -8.90 -11.21 -8.40
C LEU A 188 -8.32 -11.13 -9.81
N SER A 189 -8.80 -11.92 -10.78
CA SER A 189 -8.34 -11.85 -12.17
C SER A 189 -8.72 -10.56 -12.87
N ASP A 190 -9.79 -9.91 -12.40
CA ASP A 190 -10.19 -8.58 -12.87
C ASP A 190 -9.28 -7.47 -12.31
N SER A 191 -8.42 -7.79 -11.32
CA SER A 191 -7.47 -6.85 -10.72
C SER A 191 -6.07 -7.06 -11.28
N GLU A 192 -5.44 -5.98 -11.74
CA GLU A 192 -4.08 -6.00 -12.28
C GLU A 192 -3.00 -6.22 -11.19
N THR A 193 -3.34 -6.00 -9.92
CA THR A 193 -2.44 -6.28 -8.79
C THR A 193 -2.70 -7.66 -8.19
N PRO A 194 -1.65 -8.43 -7.86
CA PRO A 194 -1.79 -9.68 -7.13
C PRO A 194 -2.53 -9.48 -5.81
N GLY A 195 -3.58 -10.27 -5.60
CA GLY A 195 -4.39 -10.24 -4.38
C GLY A 195 -4.27 -11.51 -3.55
N ALA A 196 -4.98 -11.50 -2.42
CA ALA A 196 -5.08 -12.63 -1.50
C ALA A 196 -6.55 -12.99 -1.25
N ILE A 197 -6.76 -14.24 -0.84
CA ILE A 197 -8.09 -14.75 -0.48
C ILE A 197 -8.10 -15.11 1.00
N LEU A 198 -9.08 -14.61 1.75
CA LEU A 198 -9.30 -14.93 3.16
C LEU A 198 -10.63 -15.65 3.35
N PHE A 199 -10.58 -16.92 3.73
CA PHE A 199 -11.74 -17.64 4.21
C PHE A 199 -11.96 -17.37 5.71
N VAL A 200 -13.21 -17.15 6.09
CA VAL A 200 -13.63 -17.05 7.50
C VAL A 200 -14.70 -18.12 7.73
N LEU A 201 -14.33 -19.17 8.47
CA LEU A 201 -15.13 -20.38 8.63
C LEU A 201 -14.92 -21.02 10.00
N ASP A 202 -15.86 -21.87 10.43
CA ASP A 202 -15.76 -22.71 11.60
C ASP A 202 -15.26 -24.13 11.28
N ASP A 203 -15.74 -24.70 10.18
CA ASP A 203 -15.29 -26.00 9.65
C ASP A 203 -15.27 -26.01 8.11
N ILE A 204 -14.79 -27.12 7.54
CA ILE A 204 -14.79 -27.37 6.10
C ILE A 204 -15.08 -28.85 5.81
N ASP A 205 -15.97 -29.09 4.85
CA ASP A 205 -16.23 -30.44 4.33
C ASP A 205 -14.98 -30.99 3.61
N PRO A 206 -14.52 -32.23 3.92
CA PRO A 206 -13.37 -32.85 3.28
C PRO A 206 -13.41 -32.89 1.74
N SER A 207 -14.60 -32.90 1.14
CA SER A 207 -14.78 -32.86 -0.32
C SER A 207 -14.32 -31.55 -0.96
N GLN A 208 -14.26 -30.47 -0.18
CA GLN A 208 -13.89 -29.12 -0.65
C GLN A 208 -12.39 -28.83 -0.53
N VAL A 209 -11.68 -29.57 0.32
CA VAL A 209 -10.25 -29.37 0.60
C VAL A 209 -9.38 -29.42 -0.67
N PRO A 210 -9.58 -30.36 -1.63
CA PRO A 210 -8.81 -30.38 -2.87
C PRO A 210 -8.99 -29.12 -3.72
N GLY A 211 -10.16 -28.50 -3.68
CA GLY A 211 -10.43 -27.24 -4.39
C GLY A 211 -9.59 -26.10 -3.81
N ILE A 212 -9.51 -25.98 -2.48
CA ILE A 212 -8.68 -24.98 -1.80
C ILE A 212 -7.19 -25.23 -2.02
N GLU A 213 -6.75 -26.49 -2.04
CA GLU A 213 -5.34 -26.83 -2.30
C GLU A 213 -4.89 -26.44 -3.71
N ALA A 214 -5.82 -26.42 -4.68
CA ALA A 214 -5.56 -26.05 -6.06
C ALA A 214 -5.55 -24.52 -6.31
N ALA A 215 -5.71 -23.69 -5.27
CA ALA A 215 -5.74 -22.25 -5.39
C ALA A 215 -4.44 -21.69 -5.99
N THR A 216 -4.59 -20.78 -6.95
CA THR A 216 -3.47 -20.07 -7.58
C THR A 216 -3.03 -18.87 -6.74
N ALA A 217 -4.00 -18.17 -6.15
CA ALA A 217 -3.76 -17.06 -5.24
C ALA A 217 -3.41 -17.56 -3.82
N PRO A 218 -2.64 -16.79 -3.02
CA PRO A 218 -2.36 -17.14 -1.63
C PRO A 218 -3.65 -17.15 -0.80
N VAL A 219 -3.90 -18.28 -0.13
CA VAL A 219 -5.11 -18.49 0.67
C VAL A 219 -4.80 -18.40 2.17
N PHE A 220 -5.63 -17.64 2.87
CA PHE A 220 -5.61 -17.49 4.31
C PHE A 220 -6.92 -18.01 4.88
N VAL A 221 -6.89 -18.63 6.05
CA VAL A 221 -8.12 -19.08 6.74
C VAL A 221 -8.12 -18.55 8.16
N LEU A 222 -9.15 -17.80 8.53
CA LEU A 222 -9.44 -17.42 9.91
C LEU A 222 -10.46 -18.43 10.47
N THR A 223 -10.04 -19.26 11.41
CA THR A 223 -10.93 -20.30 11.99
C THR A 223 -11.72 -19.76 13.18
N MET A 224 -13.04 -19.88 13.14
CA MET A 224 -13.97 -19.38 14.16
C MET A 224 -14.35 -20.47 15.14
N ARG A 225 -13.33 -21.03 15.81
CA ARG A 225 -13.50 -22.03 16.87
C ARG A 225 -12.96 -21.52 18.21
N PRO A 226 -13.61 -21.87 19.34
CA PRO A 226 -13.17 -21.45 20.66
C PRO A 226 -11.79 -22.01 21.00
N ASN A 227 -11.04 -21.28 21.82
CA ASN A 227 -9.70 -21.65 22.30
C ASN A 227 -8.66 -21.93 21.19
N GLY A 228 -8.88 -21.45 19.96
CA GLY A 228 -7.99 -21.69 18.84
C GLY A 228 -7.92 -23.17 18.43
N GLU A 229 -9.02 -23.91 18.64
CA GLU A 229 -9.12 -25.31 18.22
C GLU A 229 -8.84 -25.44 16.71
N ARG A 230 -8.01 -26.41 16.36
CA ARG A 230 -7.61 -26.63 14.96
C ARG A 230 -8.74 -27.30 14.18
N VAL A 231 -8.78 -26.98 12.89
CA VAL A 231 -9.60 -27.69 11.90
C VAL A 231 -8.67 -28.65 11.20
N ALA A 232 -8.74 -29.94 11.56
CA ALA A 232 -7.78 -30.95 11.11
C ALA A 232 -7.71 -31.07 9.57
N GLN A 233 -8.80 -30.76 8.88
CA GLN A 233 -8.92 -30.76 7.43
C GLN A 233 -8.06 -29.69 6.75
N LEU A 234 -7.68 -28.63 7.47
CA LEU A 234 -6.86 -27.53 6.97
C LEU A 234 -5.38 -27.67 7.34
N ASP A 235 -5.04 -28.65 8.19
CA ASP A 235 -3.66 -28.89 8.61
C ASP A 235 -2.86 -29.53 7.46
N GLY A 236 -1.73 -28.92 7.10
CA GLY A 236 -0.80 -29.46 6.09
C GLY A 236 -1.09 -29.06 4.64
N LEU A 237 -2.04 -28.16 4.41
CA LEU A 237 -2.25 -27.53 3.10
C LEU A 237 -1.09 -26.58 2.79
N GLY A 238 -0.39 -26.80 1.67
CA GLY A 238 0.86 -26.10 1.35
C GLY A 238 0.69 -24.60 1.10
N ASN A 239 -0.30 -24.20 0.29
CA ASN A 239 -0.55 -22.80 -0.09
C ASN A 239 -1.53 -22.08 0.85
N THR A 240 -1.88 -22.70 1.99
CA THR A 240 -2.91 -22.20 2.90
C THR A 240 -2.33 -21.88 4.26
N THR A 241 -2.45 -20.62 4.69
CA THR A 241 -2.04 -20.22 6.04
C THR A 241 -3.26 -20.13 6.95
N VAL A 242 -3.33 -21.03 7.93
CA VAL A 242 -4.40 -21.06 8.94
C VAL A 242 -4.04 -20.16 10.12
N VAL A 243 -4.92 -19.21 10.43
CA VAL A 243 -4.85 -18.32 11.60
C VAL A 243 -6.02 -18.66 12.52
N PRO A 244 -5.76 -19.19 13.74
CA PRO A 244 -6.82 -19.44 14.70
C PRO A 244 -7.38 -18.13 15.24
N PHE A 245 -8.68 -18.12 15.54
CA PHE A 245 -9.33 -17.03 16.27
C PHE A 245 -8.59 -16.68 17.57
N SER A 246 -8.47 -15.39 17.85
CA SER A 246 -8.01 -14.85 19.12
C SER A 246 -9.04 -13.88 19.69
N GLU A 247 -9.23 -13.90 21.01
CA GLU A 247 -10.13 -12.95 21.69
C GLU A 247 -9.63 -11.49 21.58
N ASP A 248 -8.32 -11.31 21.38
CA ASP A 248 -7.66 -10.02 21.13
C ASP A 248 -7.27 -9.85 19.65
N ASP A 249 -6.55 -8.78 19.32
CA ASP A 249 -6.19 -8.44 17.94
C ASP A 249 -4.95 -9.20 17.40
N ARG A 250 -4.46 -10.23 18.11
CA ARG A 250 -3.28 -11.00 17.63
C ARG A 250 -3.55 -11.74 16.34
N ASP A 251 -4.78 -12.21 16.14
CA ASP A 251 -5.21 -12.88 14.90
C ASP A 251 -5.19 -11.90 13.72
N ILE A 252 -5.77 -10.71 13.88
CA ILE A 252 -5.76 -9.63 12.89
C ILE A 252 -4.33 -9.18 12.58
N ALA A 253 -3.50 -8.94 13.60
CA ALA A 253 -2.10 -8.55 13.41
C ALA A 253 -1.28 -9.64 12.70
N ARG A 254 -1.60 -10.92 12.95
CA ARG A 254 -0.98 -12.04 12.23
C ARG A 254 -1.45 -12.09 10.78
N LEU A 255 -2.75 -11.98 10.52
CA LEU A 255 -3.34 -11.93 9.17
C LEU A 255 -2.72 -10.81 8.34
N GLN A 256 -2.62 -9.60 8.88
CA GLN A 256 -1.99 -8.48 8.20
C GLN A 256 -0.54 -8.79 7.81
N ARG A 257 0.24 -9.37 8.73
CA ARG A 257 1.64 -9.71 8.47
C ARG A 257 1.78 -10.76 7.36
N VAL A 258 0.97 -11.83 7.40
CA VAL A 258 1.07 -12.91 6.41
C VAL A 258 0.55 -12.51 5.04
N ILE A 259 -0.54 -11.72 4.98
CA ILE A 259 -1.05 -11.17 3.72
C ILE A 259 -0.03 -10.19 3.13
N HIS A 260 0.56 -9.30 3.94
CA HIS A 260 1.58 -8.38 3.46
C HIS A 260 2.82 -9.12 2.94
N SER A 261 3.26 -10.20 3.61
CA SER A 261 4.38 -11.00 3.10
C SER A 261 4.08 -11.73 1.79
N ALA A 262 2.85 -12.21 1.61
CA ALA A 262 2.44 -12.84 0.35
C ALA A 262 2.34 -11.80 -0.78
N TYR A 263 1.85 -10.60 -0.47
CA TYR A 263 1.81 -9.50 -1.41
C TYR A 263 3.21 -9.02 -1.82
N SER A 264 4.13 -8.84 -0.87
CA SER A 264 5.50 -8.45 -1.19
C SER A 264 6.18 -9.49 -2.09
N ALA A 265 5.97 -10.77 -1.83
CA ALA A 265 6.51 -11.84 -2.67
C ALA A 265 5.90 -11.83 -4.09
N ALA A 266 4.63 -11.47 -4.22
CA ALA A 266 3.98 -11.36 -5.54
C ALA A 266 4.40 -10.09 -6.31
N LEU A 267 4.82 -9.02 -5.61
CA LEU A 267 5.35 -7.81 -6.24
C LEU A 267 6.77 -8.01 -6.79
N ASP A 268 7.56 -8.91 -6.21
CA ASP A 268 8.94 -9.16 -6.66
C ASP A 268 8.98 -9.67 -8.12
N ASP A 269 7.92 -10.34 -8.59
CA ASP A 269 7.72 -10.79 -9.98
C ASP A 269 7.27 -9.66 -10.95
N ASP A 270 6.82 -8.49 -10.47
CA ASP A 270 6.37 -7.40 -11.34
C ASP A 270 7.54 -6.52 -11.81
N ASP A 271 7.96 -6.73 -13.07
CA ASP A 271 9.07 -6.02 -13.69
C ASP A 271 8.88 -4.51 -13.83
N ARG A 272 7.65 -4.00 -13.70
CA ARG A 272 7.33 -2.57 -13.82
C ARG A 272 7.68 -1.76 -12.57
N LEU A 273 7.87 -2.43 -11.43
CA LEU A 273 8.07 -1.76 -10.15
C LEU A 273 9.53 -1.39 -9.89
N ASP A 274 9.73 -0.21 -9.29
CA ASP A 274 11.04 0.29 -8.90
C ASP A 274 11.64 -0.50 -7.72
N TRP A 275 12.97 -0.60 -7.70
CA TRP A 275 13.70 -1.25 -6.61
C TRP A 275 13.83 -0.36 -5.38
N GLN A 276 13.54 -0.92 -4.21
CA GLN A 276 13.66 -0.19 -2.95
C GLN A 276 15.11 -0.15 -2.45
N ASP A 277 15.70 1.04 -2.35
CA ASP A 277 17.04 1.21 -1.79
C ASP A 277 17.09 0.87 -0.28
N ARG A 278 17.82 -0.19 0.08
CA ARG A 278 18.02 -0.64 1.47
C ARG A 278 19.36 -0.21 2.06
N GLY A 279 20.10 0.67 1.38
CA GLY A 279 21.42 1.17 1.78
C GLY A 279 21.43 1.87 3.13
N TRP A 280 20.32 2.47 3.54
CA TRP A 280 20.18 3.13 4.85
C TRP A 280 20.43 2.18 6.04
N ILE A 281 20.23 0.86 5.88
CA ILE A 281 20.53 -0.14 6.92
C ILE A 281 22.02 -0.15 7.26
N LEU A 282 22.89 0.08 6.28
CA LEU A 282 24.34 0.14 6.46
C LEU A 282 24.82 1.46 7.09
N ALA A 283 23.98 2.50 7.10
CA ALA A 283 24.31 3.77 7.75
C ALA A 283 24.36 3.65 9.28
N TRP A 284 23.52 2.81 9.89
CA TRP A 284 23.51 2.57 11.34
C TRP A 284 24.81 1.99 11.90
N PRO A 285 25.36 0.87 11.39
CA PRO A 285 26.65 0.37 11.84
C PRO A 285 27.79 1.34 11.52
N ALA A 286 27.73 2.06 10.39
CA ALA A 286 28.71 3.10 10.09
C ALA A 286 28.69 4.24 11.13
N ALA A 287 27.50 4.69 11.55
CA ALA A 287 27.31 5.68 12.60
C ALA A 287 27.79 5.16 13.97
N LEU A 288 27.55 3.89 14.30
CA LEU A 288 28.05 3.29 15.54
C LEU A 288 29.59 3.27 15.58
N LEU A 289 30.22 2.93 14.47
CA LEU A 289 31.69 2.95 14.36
C LEU A 289 32.25 4.37 14.45
N SER A 290 31.54 5.37 13.93
CA SER A 290 31.98 6.77 14.00
C SER A 290 31.98 7.34 15.43
N LEU A 291 31.16 6.80 16.34
CA LEU A 291 31.19 7.17 17.77
C LEU A 291 32.53 6.87 18.45
N LEU A 292 33.31 5.90 17.95
CA LEU A 292 34.64 5.58 18.49
C LEU A 292 35.65 6.72 18.29
N TRP A 293 35.33 7.70 17.43
CA TRP A 293 36.15 8.89 17.20
C TRP A 293 36.19 9.84 18.40
N PHE A 294 35.20 9.80 19.30
CA PHE A 294 35.21 10.56 20.55
C PHE A 294 36.24 10.05 21.57
N ARG A 295 36.90 8.91 21.30
CA ARG A 295 37.90 8.33 22.20
C ARG A 295 39.21 9.10 22.16
N LYS A 296 39.75 9.45 23.34
CA LYS A 296 41.06 10.10 23.49
C LYS A 296 42.17 9.29 22.81
N GLY A 297 42.89 9.89 21.87
CA GLY A 297 43.96 9.25 21.09
C GLY A 297 43.52 8.62 19.76
N TRP A 298 42.23 8.71 19.39
CA TRP A 298 41.68 8.25 18.10
C TRP A 298 41.47 9.40 17.10
N VAL A 299 41.93 10.61 17.44
CA VAL A 299 41.73 11.81 16.63
C VAL A 299 42.61 11.76 15.38
N ILE A 300 42.00 11.45 14.24
CA ILE A 300 42.63 11.65 12.94
C ILE A 300 42.73 13.17 12.72
N ARG A 301 43.95 13.71 12.54
CA ARG A 301 44.21 15.16 12.36
C ARG A 301 43.44 15.79 11.17
N TRP A 302 42.90 14.95 10.27
CA TRP A 302 42.05 15.33 9.14
C TRP A 302 40.60 15.71 9.53
N ALA A 303 40.15 15.48 10.76
CA ALA A 303 38.82 15.91 11.22
C ALA A 303 38.61 17.43 11.09
N PHE A 304 39.69 18.22 11.19
CA PHE A 304 39.66 19.66 10.90
C PHE A 304 39.50 19.99 9.41
N LEU A 305 39.97 19.11 8.52
CA LEU A 305 39.84 19.30 7.07
C LEU A 305 38.42 18.97 6.59
N ALA A 306 37.74 18.02 7.24
CA ALA A 306 36.32 17.75 7.03
C ALA A 306 35.43 18.91 7.50
N LEU A 307 35.80 19.59 8.62
CA LEU A 307 35.11 20.79 9.10
C LEU A 307 35.24 21.98 8.13
N LEU A 308 36.33 22.04 7.35
CA LEU A 308 36.62 23.05 6.33
C LEU A 308 35.94 22.77 4.96
N LEU A 309 35.45 21.54 4.75
CA LEU A 309 34.73 21.12 3.55
C LEU A 309 33.20 21.13 3.73
N ILE A 310 32.71 21.57 4.89
CA ILE A 310 31.27 21.82 5.08
C ILE A 310 30.91 23.02 4.19
N PRO A 311 30.12 22.85 3.11
CA PRO A 311 29.67 23.98 2.32
C PRO A 311 28.89 24.94 3.23
N PRO A 312 28.90 26.27 2.97
CA PRO A 312 28.09 27.19 3.74
C PRO A 312 26.64 26.73 3.70
N SER A 313 26.10 26.57 4.90
CA SER A 313 24.73 26.22 5.26
C SER A 313 23.69 26.72 4.26
N GLY A 314 22.78 25.81 3.85
CA GLY A 314 21.46 26.17 3.35
C GLY A 314 20.65 26.99 4.37
N PRO A 315 19.39 27.36 4.06
CA PRO A 315 18.58 28.20 4.93
C PRO A 315 18.53 27.62 6.36
N ALA A 316 18.67 28.50 7.36
CA ALA A 316 18.59 28.13 8.76
C ALA A 316 17.18 27.56 9.04
N PHE A 317 17.10 26.26 9.35
CA PHE A 317 15.84 25.62 9.72
C PHE A 317 15.61 25.81 11.22
N ALA A 318 14.49 26.44 11.57
CA ALA A 318 13.97 26.48 12.94
C ALA A 318 13.26 25.15 13.24
N GLY A 319 14.01 24.06 13.24
CA GLY A 319 13.49 22.72 13.42
C GLY A 319 13.44 22.27 14.87
N GLY A 320 12.41 21.50 15.23
CA GLY A 320 12.39 20.73 16.48
C GLY A 320 13.41 19.60 16.46
N TRP A 321 13.52 18.82 17.55
CA TRP A 321 14.50 17.74 17.64
C TRP A 321 14.33 16.67 16.55
N ARG A 322 13.14 16.49 15.98
CA ARG A 322 12.84 15.51 14.92
C ARG A 322 13.54 15.88 13.60
N ASP A 323 13.63 17.16 13.28
CA ASP A 323 14.27 17.66 12.06
C ASP A 323 15.78 17.41 12.02
N TRP A 324 16.38 17.07 13.17
CA TRP A 324 17.79 16.70 13.25
C TRP A 324 18.04 15.26 12.80
N PHE A 325 17.01 14.40 12.86
CA PHE A 325 17.12 12.97 12.59
C PHE A 325 16.33 12.53 11.36
N LEU A 326 15.26 13.26 11.00
CA LEU A 326 14.35 12.91 9.92
C LEU A 326 14.24 14.04 8.91
N THR A 327 14.39 13.71 7.63
CA THR A 327 14.11 14.67 6.55
C THR A 327 12.62 15.01 6.52
N PRO A 328 12.22 16.18 5.98
CA PRO A 328 10.80 16.51 5.82
C PRO A 328 10.02 15.43 5.06
N ASP A 329 10.61 14.84 4.00
CA ASP A 329 9.98 13.71 3.28
C ASP A 329 9.84 12.45 4.15
N GLN A 330 10.81 12.15 5.01
CA GLN A 330 10.67 11.03 5.98
C GLN A 330 9.58 11.32 7.01
N GLN A 331 9.46 12.57 7.46
CA GLN A 331 8.39 12.98 8.37
C GLN A 331 7.03 12.93 7.67
N GLY A 332 6.95 13.36 6.41
CA GLY A 332 5.79 13.25 5.54
C GLY A 332 5.39 11.80 5.34
N GLN A 333 6.34 10.90 5.06
CA GLN A 333 6.07 9.46 4.94
C GLN A 333 5.56 8.85 6.25
N ILE A 334 6.11 9.27 7.40
CA ILE A 334 5.58 8.83 8.70
C ILE A 334 4.13 9.33 8.89
N ALA A 335 3.83 10.56 8.48
CA ALA A 335 2.47 11.10 8.52
C ALA A 335 1.52 10.36 7.55
N MET A 336 1.97 10.02 6.34
CA MET A 336 1.25 9.17 5.38
C MET A 336 0.92 7.81 6.00
N ASN A 337 1.92 7.13 6.57
CA ASN A 337 1.74 5.81 7.20
C ASN A 337 0.78 5.87 8.40
N GLN A 338 0.62 7.04 9.02
CA GLN A 338 -0.31 7.30 10.11
C GLN A 338 -1.68 7.82 9.61
N LYS A 339 -1.91 7.84 8.29
CA LYS A 339 -3.13 8.32 7.64
C LYS A 339 -3.44 9.81 7.89
N ARG A 340 -2.41 10.59 8.24
CA ARG A 340 -2.50 12.05 8.41
C ARG A 340 -2.08 12.73 7.10
N TYR A 341 -2.93 12.59 6.08
CA TYR A 341 -2.61 12.96 4.70
C TYR A 341 -2.39 14.46 4.50
N ALA A 342 -3.22 15.31 5.14
CA ALA A 342 -3.04 16.76 5.08
C ALA A 342 -1.70 17.18 5.70
N ASP A 343 -1.38 16.69 6.91
CA ASP A 343 -0.09 16.95 7.56
C ASP A 343 1.09 16.46 6.71
N ALA A 344 0.94 15.31 6.04
CA ALA A 344 1.97 14.77 5.16
C ALA A 344 2.24 15.68 3.96
N ALA A 345 1.18 16.24 3.36
CA ALA A 345 1.29 17.18 2.23
C ALA A 345 2.06 18.45 2.62
N ASP A 346 1.92 18.93 3.85
CA ASP A 346 2.69 20.07 4.35
C ASP A 346 4.18 19.74 4.60
N LEU A 347 4.49 18.47 4.89
CA LEU A 347 5.84 18.02 5.23
C LEU A 347 6.67 17.62 4.00
N PHE A 348 6.04 17.04 2.97
CA PHE A 348 6.75 16.61 1.77
C PHE A 348 7.37 17.78 1.01
N LYS A 349 8.66 17.63 0.67
CA LYS A 349 9.40 18.50 -0.24
C LYS A 349 9.41 17.94 -1.65
N ASP A 350 9.43 16.62 -1.79
CA ASP A 350 9.27 15.99 -3.09
C ASP A 350 7.87 16.33 -3.66
N PRO A 351 7.79 16.96 -4.86
CA PRO A 351 6.53 17.47 -5.39
C PRO A 351 5.54 16.35 -5.69
N TYR A 352 6.02 15.19 -6.14
CA TYR A 352 5.17 14.07 -6.45
C TYR A 352 4.52 13.47 -5.19
N HIS A 353 5.31 13.19 -4.15
CA HIS A 353 4.77 12.73 -2.86
C HIS A 353 3.84 13.76 -2.22
N LYS A 354 4.14 15.05 -2.37
CA LYS A 354 3.28 16.14 -1.91
C LYS A 354 1.92 16.14 -2.63
N GLY A 355 1.92 16.10 -3.96
CA GLY A 355 0.69 16.01 -4.76
C GLY A 355 -0.13 14.77 -4.41
N TYR A 356 0.55 13.63 -4.18
CA TYR A 356 -0.08 12.40 -3.77
C TYR A 356 -0.71 12.47 -2.36
N ALA A 357 -0.05 13.13 -1.42
CA ALA A 357 -0.61 13.38 -0.09
C ALA A 357 -1.86 14.27 -0.16
N HIS A 358 -1.88 15.30 -1.01
CA HIS A 358 -3.08 16.11 -1.27
C HIS A 358 -4.21 15.27 -1.90
N LEU A 359 -3.89 14.40 -2.86
CA LEU A 359 -4.86 13.48 -3.47
C LEU A 359 -5.52 12.59 -2.42
N LYS A 360 -4.73 12.00 -1.51
CA LYS A 360 -5.23 11.16 -0.40
C LYS A 360 -5.97 11.97 0.68
N ALA A 361 -5.61 13.23 0.86
CA ALA A 361 -6.34 14.14 1.75
C ALA A 361 -7.70 14.61 1.17
N GLY A 362 -8.02 14.26 -0.09
CA GLY A 362 -9.22 14.74 -0.78
C GLY A 362 -9.11 16.18 -1.31
N GLN A 363 -7.90 16.76 -1.28
CA GLN A 363 -7.58 18.09 -1.77
C GLN A 363 -7.23 17.98 -3.27
N TYR A 364 -8.23 17.60 -4.07
CA TYR A 364 -8.05 17.28 -5.48
C TYR A 364 -7.57 18.45 -6.34
N PRO A 365 -8.05 19.69 -6.17
CA PRO A 365 -7.55 20.83 -6.94
C PRO A 365 -6.05 21.09 -6.71
N GLU A 366 -5.59 21.05 -5.47
CA GLU A 366 -4.19 21.24 -5.09
C GLU A 366 -3.30 20.12 -5.63
N ALA A 367 -3.79 18.87 -5.53
CA ALA A 367 -3.09 17.71 -6.08
C ALA A 367 -2.91 17.83 -7.61
N ALA A 368 -3.99 18.14 -8.34
CA ALA A 368 -3.96 18.29 -9.79
C ALA A 368 -2.99 19.40 -10.23
N ALA A 369 -2.97 20.54 -9.52
CA ALA A 369 -2.05 21.64 -9.81
C ALA A 369 -0.59 21.24 -9.65
N ILE A 370 -0.25 20.49 -8.59
CA ILE A 370 1.13 20.01 -8.36
C ILE A 370 1.54 18.99 -9.40
N PHE A 371 0.67 18.03 -9.74
CA PHE A 371 0.96 17.01 -10.74
C PHE A 371 1.14 17.60 -12.15
N ALA A 372 0.37 18.63 -12.50
CA ALA A 372 0.49 19.33 -13.78
C ALA A 372 1.86 20.01 -13.99
N GLU A 373 2.63 20.27 -12.92
CA GLU A 373 3.99 20.83 -13.01
C GLU A 373 5.07 19.78 -13.32
N LEU A 374 4.72 18.49 -13.32
CA LEU A 374 5.67 17.38 -13.43
C LEU A 374 5.59 16.68 -14.80
N ASP A 375 6.74 16.57 -15.46
CA ASP A 375 6.88 15.95 -16.78
C ASP A 375 7.11 14.43 -16.73
N THR A 376 6.38 13.72 -15.87
CA THR A 376 6.44 12.25 -15.76
C THR A 376 5.10 11.61 -16.18
N PRO A 377 5.10 10.36 -16.71
CA PRO A 377 3.86 9.63 -16.97
C PRO A 377 3.04 9.47 -15.69
N ASP A 378 3.69 9.12 -14.57
CA ASP A 378 3.04 8.96 -13.26
C ASP A 378 2.29 10.21 -12.79
N ALA A 379 2.88 11.39 -12.97
CA ALA A 379 2.23 12.63 -12.59
C ALA A 379 1.01 12.94 -13.47
N ALA A 380 1.10 12.71 -14.79
CA ALA A 380 -0.04 12.91 -15.69
C ALA A 380 -1.21 11.98 -15.33
N PHE A 381 -0.93 10.71 -14.99
CA PHE A 381 -1.95 9.79 -14.52
C PHE A 381 -2.55 10.21 -13.17
N ALA A 382 -1.71 10.65 -12.22
CA ALA A 382 -2.16 11.15 -10.93
C ALA A 382 -2.99 12.44 -11.05
N GLU A 383 -2.65 13.32 -11.99
CA GLU A 383 -3.44 14.50 -12.35
C GLU A 383 -4.82 14.08 -12.86
N GLY A 384 -4.88 13.10 -13.77
CA GLY A 384 -6.15 12.53 -14.26
C GLY A 384 -7.01 11.99 -13.12
N MET A 385 -6.41 11.25 -12.19
CA MET A 385 -7.06 10.73 -10.99
C MET A 385 -7.58 11.83 -10.04
N ALA A 386 -6.83 12.93 -9.88
CA ALA A 386 -7.26 14.07 -9.08
C ALA A 386 -8.45 14.78 -9.75
N ARG A 387 -8.33 15.06 -11.05
CA ARG A 387 -9.34 15.79 -11.83
C ARG A 387 -10.66 15.04 -11.93
N ILE A 388 -10.62 13.72 -12.16
CA ILE A 388 -11.86 12.92 -12.24
C ILE A 388 -12.60 12.90 -10.91
N ARG A 389 -11.87 12.83 -9.78
CA ARG A 389 -12.46 12.91 -8.44
C ARG A 389 -13.01 14.31 -8.13
N ASN A 390 -12.43 15.35 -8.73
CA ASN A 390 -12.96 16.71 -8.72
C ASN A 390 -14.08 16.97 -9.75
N ARG A 391 -14.55 15.94 -10.47
CA ARG A 391 -15.56 16.00 -11.55
C ARG A 391 -15.15 16.82 -12.78
N GLU A 392 -13.85 17.04 -12.95
CA GLU A 392 -13.28 17.69 -14.14
C GLU A 392 -13.00 16.63 -15.22
N TYR A 393 -14.06 16.07 -15.82
CA TYR A 393 -13.93 14.90 -16.71
C TYR A 393 -13.09 15.16 -17.97
N ARG A 394 -13.28 16.30 -18.65
CA ARG A 394 -12.51 16.62 -19.86
C ARG A 394 -11.02 16.86 -19.55
N PRO A 395 -10.67 17.68 -18.54
CA PRO A 395 -9.28 17.77 -18.09
C PRO A 395 -8.68 16.42 -17.65
N ALA A 396 -9.45 15.55 -16.99
CA ALA A 396 -8.99 14.22 -16.59
C ALA A 396 -8.65 13.33 -17.78
N ILE A 397 -9.51 13.31 -18.82
CA ILE A 397 -9.28 12.59 -20.08
C ILE A 397 -7.95 13.04 -20.72
N SER A 398 -7.73 14.36 -20.84
CA SER A 398 -6.48 14.89 -21.41
C SER A 398 -5.25 14.49 -20.62
N ALA A 399 -5.34 14.43 -19.29
CA ALA A 399 -4.24 13.99 -18.43
C ALA A 399 -3.95 12.48 -18.59
N PHE A 400 -4.98 11.63 -18.71
CA PHE A 400 -4.80 10.20 -19.00
C PHE A 400 -4.23 9.94 -20.40
N GLU A 401 -4.66 10.70 -21.41
CA GLU A 401 -4.06 10.66 -22.75
C GLU A 401 -2.58 11.03 -22.69
N THR A 402 -2.23 12.10 -21.96
CA THR A 402 -0.82 12.52 -21.75
C THR A 402 0.00 11.42 -21.06
N ALA A 403 -0.58 10.71 -20.09
CA ALA A 403 0.06 9.58 -19.44
C ALA A 403 0.38 8.45 -20.43
N LEU A 404 -0.58 8.09 -21.29
CA LEU A 404 -0.44 7.07 -22.33
C LEU A 404 0.48 7.48 -23.48
N GLU A 405 0.54 8.77 -23.82
CA GLU A 405 1.51 9.30 -24.78
C GLU A 405 2.96 9.11 -24.28
N ARG A 406 3.17 9.35 -22.98
CA ARG A 406 4.47 9.20 -22.31
C ARG A 406 4.82 7.73 -22.08
N GLN A 407 3.83 6.90 -21.75
CA GLN A 407 3.96 5.46 -21.52
C GLN A 407 2.81 4.69 -22.22
N PRO A 408 2.99 4.24 -23.48
CA PRO A 408 1.93 3.59 -24.24
C PRO A 408 1.46 2.24 -23.71
N ASP A 409 2.34 1.51 -23.01
CA ASP A 409 2.03 0.20 -22.42
C ASP A 409 1.67 0.39 -20.95
N TRP A 410 0.50 0.98 -20.71
CA TRP A 410 -0.02 1.26 -19.36
C TRP A 410 -1.51 0.91 -19.22
N PRO A 411 -1.84 -0.35 -18.86
CA PRO A 411 -3.22 -0.83 -18.74
C PRO A 411 -4.08 -0.01 -17.78
N GLU A 412 -3.54 0.35 -16.61
CA GLU A 412 -4.25 1.16 -15.61
C GLU A 412 -4.68 2.52 -16.18
N ALA A 413 -3.81 3.20 -16.94
CA ALA A 413 -4.12 4.48 -17.58
C ALA A 413 -5.16 4.33 -18.70
N GLN A 414 -5.08 3.26 -19.48
CA GLN A 414 -6.06 2.96 -20.54
C GLN A 414 -7.46 2.70 -19.96
N HIS A 415 -7.54 1.87 -18.91
CA HIS A 415 -8.82 1.59 -18.26
C HIS A 415 -9.45 2.86 -17.66
N ASN A 416 -8.65 3.70 -16.99
CA ASN A 416 -9.16 4.94 -16.42
C ASN A 416 -9.60 5.95 -17.49
N LEU A 417 -8.92 6.00 -18.65
CA LEU A 417 -9.34 6.79 -19.80
C LEU A 417 -10.71 6.32 -20.33
N GLU A 418 -10.92 5.01 -20.46
CA GLU A 418 -12.21 4.44 -20.89
C GLU A 418 -13.34 4.79 -19.92
N VAL A 419 -13.08 4.64 -18.62
CA VAL A 419 -14.04 5.01 -17.56
C VAL A 419 -14.35 6.50 -17.60
N ALA A 420 -13.33 7.37 -17.74
CA ALA A 420 -13.51 8.80 -17.82
C ALA A 420 -14.38 9.22 -19.02
N ASN A 421 -14.15 8.60 -20.19
CA ASN A 421 -14.96 8.81 -21.38
C ASN A 421 -16.41 8.33 -21.19
N ALA A 422 -16.61 7.15 -20.58
CA ALA A 422 -17.94 6.62 -20.29
C ALA A 422 -18.72 7.53 -19.31
N ILE A 423 -18.05 8.05 -18.27
CA ILE A 423 -18.66 8.99 -17.33
C ILE A 423 -19.03 10.29 -18.04
N LEU A 424 -18.15 10.85 -18.87
CA LEU A 424 -18.45 12.06 -19.63
C LEU A 424 -19.67 11.86 -20.53
N ALA A 425 -19.72 10.76 -21.29
CA ALA A 425 -20.85 10.45 -22.15
C ALA A 425 -22.15 10.29 -21.35
N PHE A 426 -22.12 9.62 -20.20
CA PHE A 426 -23.27 9.50 -19.31
C PHE A 426 -23.76 10.86 -18.78
N VAL A 427 -22.83 11.72 -18.33
CA VAL A 427 -23.17 13.05 -17.80
C VAL A 427 -23.76 13.94 -18.90
N GLU A 428 -23.20 13.92 -20.11
CA GLU A 428 -23.69 14.69 -21.24
C GLU A 428 -25.08 14.23 -21.69
N THR A 429 -25.28 12.93 -21.87
CA THR A 429 -26.59 12.35 -22.23
C THR A 429 -27.65 12.58 -21.15
N THR A 430 -27.31 12.45 -19.86
CA THR A 430 -28.24 12.72 -18.76
C THR A 430 -28.61 14.22 -18.71
N ARG A 431 -27.65 15.11 -18.97
CA ARG A 431 -27.90 16.55 -19.01
C ARG A 431 -28.81 16.92 -20.17
N GLU A 432 -28.58 16.36 -21.35
CA GLU A 432 -29.44 16.55 -22.53
C GLU A 432 -30.87 16.03 -22.31
N GLN A 433 -31.04 14.93 -21.58
CA GLN A 433 -32.36 14.43 -21.19
C GLN A 433 -33.06 15.31 -20.15
N SER A 434 -32.30 15.92 -19.23
CA SER A 434 -32.82 16.86 -18.23
C SER A 434 -33.19 18.22 -18.83
N ASP A 435 -32.51 18.61 -19.91
CA ASP A 435 -32.77 19.85 -20.67
C ASP A 435 -34.01 19.75 -21.59
N THR A 436 -34.79 18.66 -21.48
CA THR A 436 -36.08 18.50 -22.18
C THR A 436 -37.27 19.24 -21.55
N GLY A 437 -37.01 20.19 -20.65
CA GLY A 437 -37.96 21.25 -20.29
C GLY A 437 -38.62 21.15 -18.92
N GLU A 438 -37.91 20.69 -17.87
CA GLU A 438 -38.32 20.96 -16.49
C GLU A 438 -37.60 22.22 -15.95
N GLU A 439 -38.39 23.16 -15.45
CA GLU A 439 -37.96 24.48 -14.98
C GLU A 439 -36.74 24.41 -14.04
N ALA A 440 -35.65 25.05 -14.46
CA ALA A 440 -34.50 25.31 -13.62
C ALA A 440 -34.91 26.13 -12.39
N GLY A 441 -34.99 25.46 -11.24
CA GLY A 441 -35.05 26.09 -9.94
C GLY A 441 -33.85 27.03 -9.75
N ILE A 442 -34.14 28.21 -9.22
CA ILE A 442 -33.24 29.35 -9.06
C ILE A 442 -32.04 28.96 -8.17
N GLY A 443 -30.96 28.46 -8.77
CA GLY A 443 -29.63 28.33 -8.19
C GLY A 443 -28.74 29.40 -8.81
N ALA A 444 -28.48 30.48 -8.08
CA ALA A 444 -27.49 31.47 -8.48
C ALA A 444 -26.09 30.85 -8.31
N ASP A 445 -25.42 30.59 -9.44
CA ASP A 445 -23.96 30.44 -9.64
C ASP A 445 -23.56 29.27 -10.57
N ASP A 446 -24.39 28.88 -11.54
CA ASP A 446 -23.92 28.00 -12.64
C ASP A 446 -23.50 28.82 -13.86
N THR A 447 -22.24 28.68 -14.26
CA THR A 447 -21.72 29.21 -15.53
C THR A 447 -22.19 28.33 -16.67
N VAL A 448 -23.20 28.79 -17.40
CA VAL A 448 -23.72 28.15 -18.61
C VAL A 448 -22.83 28.53 -19.80
N PHE A 449 -22.25 27.53 -20.47
CA PHE A 449 -21.66 27.71 -21.80
C PHE A 449 -22.76 27.58 -22.84
N ASP A 450 -22.93 28.63 -23.65
CA ASP A 450 -23.88 28.68 -24.76
C ASP A 450 -23.44 27.71 -25.86
N ASN A 451 -24.23 26.65 -26.07
CA ASN A 451 -24.10 25.79 -27.23
C ASN A 451 -24.97 26.36 -28.35
N GLU A 452 -24.41 27.32 -29.09
CA GLU A 452 -24.99 27.81 -30.34
C GLU A 452 -24.87 26.73 -31.44
N ALA A 453 -25.81 25.78 -31.47
CA ALA A 453 -26.05 24.92 -32.64
C ALA A 453 -27.47 24.32 -32.68
N GLY A 454 -28.45 25.19 -32.93
CA GLY A 454 -29.60 24.86 -33.77
C GLY A 454 -30.78 24.08 -33.15
N ARG A 455 -31.84 24.81 -32.81
CA ARG A 455 -33.16 24.77 -33.49
C ARG A 455 -34.16 25.64 -32.75
N GLY A 456 -34.52 26.77 -33.35
CA GLY A 456 -35.69 27.54 -32.94
C GLY A 456 -36.95 26.94 -33.57
N GLU A 457 -37.91 26.55 -32.75
CA GLU A 457 -39.35 26.67 -33.00
C GLU A 457 -40.06 26.98 -31.67
N ASP A 458 -40.96 27.96 -31.70
CA ASP A 458 -41.75 28.38 -30.54
C ASP A 458 -42.80 27.32 -30.17
N THR A 459 -42.69 26.73 -28.99
CA THR A 459 -43.76 25.90 -28.40
C THR A 459 -44.55 26.71 -27.37
N THR A 460 -45.82 26.98 -27.69
CA THR A 460 -46.77 27.60 -26.75
C THR A 460 -47.27 26.57 -25.75
N VAL A 461 -47.04 26.79 -24.45
CA VAL A 461 -47.51 25.92 -23.36
C VAL A 461 -48.98 26.22 -23.04
N GLN A 462 -49.86 25.22 -23.19
CA GLN A 462 -51.16 25.17 -22.52
C GLN A 462 -51.04 24.29 -21.28
N ALA A 463 -51.30 24.87 -20.10
CA ALA A 463 -51.31 24.15 -18.83
C ALA A 463 -52.54 23.23 -18.70
N PRO A 464 -52.38 21.98 -18.26
CA PRO A 464 -53.45 21.22 -17.64
C PRO A 464 -53.36 21.29 -16.12
N THR A 465 -54.48 21.71 -15.53
CA THR A 465 -54.84 21.68 -14.12
C THR A 465 -55.01 20.23 -13.62
N ASP A 466 -54.49 19.97 -12.42
CA ASP A 466 -54.83 18.93 -11.44
C ASP A 466 -54.74 17.44 -11.83
N GLY A 467 -53.89 16.70 -11.09
CA GLY A 467 -54.04 15.25 -10.91
C GLY A 467 -52.80 14.53 -10.39
N ALA A 468 -52.80 14.19 -9.10
CA ALA A 468 -51.88 13.29 -8.40
C ALA A 468 -50.38 13.67 -8.42
N GLN A 469 -49.90 14.21 -7.29
CA GLN A 469 -48.47 14.28 -7.01
C GLN A 469 -47.89 12.85 -7.02
N ALA A 470 -47.16 12.51 -8.09
CA ALA A 470 -46.22 11.40 -8.04
C ALA A 470 -45.18 11.74 -6.97
N LEU A 471 -45.00 10.84 -6.01
CA LEU A 471 -43.92 10.93 -5.03
C LEU A 471 -42.60 11.20 -5.77
N SER A 472 -41.80 12.16 -5.30
CA SER A 472 -40.48 12.40 -5.87
C SER A 472 -39.59 11.15 -5.70
N ALA A 473 -38.60 10.96 -6.57
CA ALA A 473 -37.68 9.82 -6.50
C ALA A 473 -37.03 9.68 -5.12
N ASP A 474 -36.71 10.80 -4.47
CA ASP A 474 -36.15 10.83 -3.11
C ASP A 474 -37.17 10.38 -2.03
N GLN A 475 -38.45 10.74 -2.19
CA GLN A 475 -39.51 10.27 -1.28
C GLN A 475 -39.79 8.78 -1.48
N TRP A 476 -39.77 8.27 -2.71
CA TRP A 476 -39.92 6.85 -3.01
C TRP A 476 -38.76 6.01 -2.47
N ILE A 477 -37.51 6.47 -2.63
CA ILE A 477 -36.30 5.82 -2.08
C ILE A 477 -36.36 5.76 -0.55
N SER A 478 -36.84 6.82 0.11
CA SER A 478 -37.02 6.81 1.58
C SER A 478 -38.16 5.90 2.07
N THR A 479 -39.06 5.48 1.18
CA THR A 479 -40.15 4.53 1.52
C THR A 479 -39.77 3.07 1.27
N ILE A 480 -38.67 2.81 0.57
CA ILE A 480 -38.08 1.48 0.43
C ILE A 480 -37.13 1.28 1.62
N ASP A 481 -37.72 1.12 2.80
CA ASP A 481 -37.03 0.62 3.99
C ASP A 481 -36.87 -0.91 3.83
N THR A 482 -36.13 -1.34 2.80
CA THR A 482 -35.77 -2.75 2.68
C THR A 482 -34.61 -3.01 3.61
N ASP A 483 -34.87 -3.79 4.65
CA ASP A 483 -33.83 -4.45 5.44
C ASP A 483 -32.78 -5.02 4.49
N MET A 484 -31.49 -4.72 4.75
CA MET A 484 -30.37 -5.16 3.92
C MET A 484 -30.40 -6.69 3.70
N GLN A 485 -30.92 -7.43 4.69
CA GLN A 485 -31.14 -8.87 4.60
C GLN A 485 -32.06 -9.26 3.44
N ASP A 486 -33.20 -8.57 3.29
CA ASP A 486 -34.17 -8.87 2.23
C ASP A 486 -33.63 -8.49 0.84
N PHE A 487 -32.87 -7.39 0.76
CA PHE A 487 -32.19 -6.99 -0.46
C PHE A 487 -31.19 -8.09 -0.91
N LEU A 488 -30.31 -8.51 -0.01
CA LEU A 488 -29.31 -9.54 -0.30
C LEU A 488 -29.98 -10.88 -0.64
N ARG A 489 -31.05 -11.26 0.07
CA ARG A 489 -31.76 -12.53 -0.17
C ARG A 489 -32.35 -12.57 -1.56
N ASN A 490 -33.06 -11.51 -1.96
CA ASN A 490 -33.66 -11.43 -3.29
C ASN A 490 -32.59 -11.45 -4.38
N ARG A 491 -31.49 -10.72 -4.19
CA ARG A 491 -30.37 -10.70 -5.14
C ARG A 491 -29.72 -12.08 -5.31
N PHE A 492 -29.41 -12.77 -4.21
CA PHE A 492 -28.77 -14.10 -4.26
C PHE A 492 -29.70 -15.15 -4.86
N LEU A 493 -31.01 -15.08 -4.58
CA LEU A 493 -31.99 -15.94 -5.21
C LEU A 493 -32.02 -15.77 -6.73
N LEU A 494 -31.96 -14.53 -7.23
CA LEU A 494 -31.91 -14.24 -8.67
C LEU A 494 -30.60 -14.73 -9.29
N GLU A 495 -29.45 -14.40 -8.71
CA GLU A 495 -28.13 -14.85 -9.19
C GLU A 495 -28.05 -16.39 -9.27
N ASN A 496 -28.57 -17.11 -8.26
CA ASN A 496 -28.60 -18.57 -8.25
C ASN A 496 -29.58 -19.16 -9.28
N GLN A 497 -30.62 -18.43 -9.70
CA GLN A 497 -31.50 -18.86 -10.79
C GLN A 497 -30.82 -18.70 -12.15
N GLU A 498 -30.10 -17.59 -12.36
CA GLU A 498 -29.34 -17.33 -13.59
C GLU A 498 -28.23 -18.37 -13.80
N GLN A 499 -27.54 -18.78 -12.73
CA GLN A 499 -26.48 -19.81 -12.80
C GLN A 499 -27.00 -21.23 -13.12
N GLN A 500 -28.31 -21.47 -12.99
CA GLN A 500 -28.93 -22.78 -13.25
C GLN A 500 -29.52 -22.91 -14.66
N GLN A 501 -29.61 -21.81 -15.40
CA GLN A 501 -30.04 -21.77 -16.80
C GLN A 501 -28.83 -21.90 -17.72
#